data_AF-A0A3B9J9Y7-F1
#
_entry.id   AF-A0A3B9J9Y7-F1
#
_cell.length_a   1.000
_cell.length_b   1.000
_cell.length_c   1.000
_cell.angle_alpha   90.00
_cell.angle_beta   90.00
_cell.angle_gamma   90.00
#
_symmetry.space_group_name_H-M   'P 1'
#
loop_
_entity.id
_entity.type
_entity.pdbx_description
1 polymer ?
#
loop_
_entity_poly.entity_id
_entity_poly.type
_entity_poly.pdbx_seq_one_letter_code
_entity_poly.pdbx_strand_id
1 'polypeptide(L)'
;MTTLFPTEGYAVEGGMSLRGYEDFVYRACHANEADPVAYWKSVHDEQVKMIERIQGRNLVSLNGPNVDLSLSIKGRKFNNSCGRHNMPDGEIYTGPVEESVNGWV
;
A
#
# COMPACT_ATOMS: atom_id res chain seq x y z
N MET A 1 11.90 4.51 -8.07
CA MET A 1 10.72 3.72 -8.45
C MET A 1 11.11 2.26 -8.36
N THR A 2 10.39 1.49 -7.55
CA THR A 2 10.56 0.03 -7.41
C THR A 2 9.39 -0.65 -8.09
N THR A 3 9.64 -1.66 -8.91
CA THR A 3 8.60 -2.43 -9.57
C THR A 3 9.07 -3.86 -9.82
N LEU A 4 8.14 -4.73 -10.17
CA LEU A 4 8.40 -6.13 -10.47
C LEU A 4 8.17 -6.41 -11.96
N PHE A 5 9.10 -7.10 -12.60
CA PHE A 5 8.90 -7.69 -13.93
C PHE A 5 8.68 -9.20 -13.78
N PRO A 6 7.64 -9.77 -14.40
CA PRO A 6 7.37 -11.21 -14.33
C PRO A 6 8.56 -12.05 -14.81
N THR A 7 8.91 -13.09 -14.04
CA THR A 7 9.91 -14.09 -14.42
C THR A 7 9.42 -15.49 -14.08
N GLU A 8 10.00 -16.51 -14.70
CA GLU A 8 9.70 -17.91 -14.36
C GLU A 8 9.97 -18.21 -12.89
N GLY A 9 11.06 -17.66 -12.31
CA GLY A 9 11.38 -17.87 -10.89
C GLY A 9 10.28 -17.33 -9.97
N TYR A 10 9.79 -16.12 -10.24
CA TYR A 10 8.69 -15.54 -9.47
C TYR A 10 7.37 -16.27 -9.70
N ALA A 11 7.11 -16.76 -10.91
CA ALA A 11 5.92 -17.56 -11.20
C ALA A 11 5.92 -18.88 -10.41
N VAL A 12 7.07 -19.57 -10.36
CA VAL A 12 7.25 -20.80 -9.56
C VAL A 12 7.07 -20.52 -8.08
N GLU A 13 7.68 -19.46 -7.54
CA GLU A 13 7.52 -19.06 -6.14
C GLU A 13 6.06 -18.71 -5.81
N GLY A 14 5.36 -18.06 -6.72
CA GLY A 14 3.93 -17.77 -6.61
C GLY A 14 3.01 -18.96 -6.84
N GLY A 15 3.52 -20.14 -7.23
CA GLY A 15 2.70 -21.31 -7.57
C GLY A 15 1.83 -21.10 -8.81
N MET A 16 2.28 -20.28 -9.75
CA MET A 16 1.56 -19.89 -10.96
C MET A 16 2.31 -20.33 -12.24
N SER A 17 1.59 -20.40 -13.36
CA SER A 17 2.25 -20.37 -14.67
C SER A 17 2.82 -18.97 -14.93
N LEU A 18 3.85 -18.84 -15.78
CA LEU A 18 4.41 -17.54 -16.16
C LEU A 18 3.32 -16.56 -16.60
N ARG A 19 2.45 -16.99 -17.52
CA ARG A 19 1.33 -16.18 -18.00
C ARG A 19 0.37 -15.77 -16.88
N GLY A 20 0.07 -16.67 -15.95
CA GLY A 20 -0.77 -16.37 -14.79
C GLY A 20 -0.15 -15.32 -13.88
N TYR A 21 1.18 -15.37 -13.71
CA TYR A 21 1.93 -14.40 -12.92
C TYR A 21 2.06 -13.05 -13.62
N GLU A 22 2.29 -13.03 -14.95
CA GLU A 22 2.24 -11.82 -15.77
C GLU A 22 0.91 -11.08 -15.62
N ASP A 23 -0.18 -11.82 -15.82
CA ASP A 23 -1.55 -11.35 -15.67
C ASP A 23 -1.81 -10.81 -14.25
N PHE A 24 -1.26 -11.45 -13.21
CA PHE A 24 -1.36 -11.00 -11.83
C PHE A 24 -0.63 -9.67 -11.61
N VAL A 25 0.64 -9.58 -12.00
CA VAL A 25 1.48 -8.37 -11.80
C VAL A 25 0.92 -7.19 -12.58
N TYR A 26 0.56 -7.37 -13.85
CA TYR A 26 0.03 -6.28 -14.66
C TYR A 26 -1.33 -5.78 -14.19
N ARG A 27 -2.19 -6.66 -13.68
CA ARG A 27 -3.45 -6.25 -13.04
C ARG A 27 -3.22 -5.52 -11.72
N ALA A 28 -2.28 -5.97 -10.89
CA ALA A 28 -1.93 -5.27 -9.66
C ALA A 28 -1.41 -3.84 -9.94
N CYS A 29 -0.68 -3.66 -11.05
CA CYS A 29 -0.22 -2.35 -11.51
C CYS A 29 -1.29 -1.53 -12.25
N HIS A 30 -2.49 -2.08 -12.47
CA HIS A 30 -3.54 -1.49 -13.31
C HIS A 30 -3.08 -1.16 -14.73
N ALA A 31 -2.11 -1.91 -15.26
CA ALA A 31 -1.57 -1.71 -16.60
C ALA A 31 -2.54 -2.16 -17.71
N ASN A 32 -3.54 -2.97 -17.36
CA ASN A 32 -4.59 -3.44 -18.25
C ASN A 32 -5.83 -2.52 -18.29
N GLU A 33 -5.83 -1.42 -17.55
CA GLU A 33 -6.89 -0.42 -17.65
C GLU A 33 -6.88 0.24 -19.04
N ALA A 34 -8.03 0.74 -19.49
CA ALA A 34 -8.11 1.47 -20.76
C ALA A 34 -7.26 2.76 -20.74
N ASP A 35 -7.16 3.40 -19.57
CA ASP A 35 -6.25 4.52 -19.30
C ASP A 35 -5.62 4.36 -17.90
N PRO A 36 -4.47 3.67 -17.80
CA PRO A 36 -3.78 3.45 -16.53
C PRO A 36 -3.34 4.76 -15.86
N VAL A 37 -3.06 5.81 -16.64
CA VAL A 37 -2.65 7.11 -16.09
C VAL A 37 -3.83 7.79 -15.42
N ALA A 38 -5.02 7.75 -16.04
CA ALA A 38 -6.23 8.26 -15.43
C ALA A 38 -6.59 7.48 -14.16
N TYR A 39 -6.43 6.16 -14.16
CA TYR A 39 -6.64 5.32 -12.97
C TYR A 39 -5.75 5.76 -11.80
N TRP A 40 -4.44 5.89 -11.99
CA TRP A 40 -3.54 6.28 -10.89
C TRP A 40 -3.76 7.73 -10.42
N LYS A 41 -4.21 8.63 -11.30
CA LYS A 41 -4.67 9.97 -10.91
C LYS A 41 -5.92 9.91 -10.04
N SER A 42 -6.90 9.04 -10.33
CA SER A 42 -8.06 8.90 -9.47
C SER A 42 -7.70 8.30 -8.11
N VAL A 43 -6.78 7.33 -8.06
CA VAL A 43 -6.25 6.79 -6.78
C VAL A 43 -5.62 7.90 -5.95
N HIS A 44 -4.82 8.77 -6.57
CA HIS A 44 -4.26 9.94 -5.88
C HIS A 44 -5.35 10.80 -5.24
N ASP A 45 -6.37 11.19 -6.01
CA ASP A 45 -7.43 12.09 -5.55
C ASP A 45 -8.32 11.47 -4.46
N GLU A 46 -8.54 10.16 -4.51
CA GLU A 46 -9.23 9.43 -3.45
C GLU A 46 -8.42 9.39 -2.17
N GLN A 47 -7.13 9.07 -2.27
CA GLN A 47 -6.25 9.03 -1.10
C GLN A 47 -6.06 10.41 -0.46
N VAL A 48 -6.05 11.52 -1.23
CA VAL A 48 -6.05 12.88 -0.66
C VAL A 48 -7.22 13.06 0.30
N LYS A 49 -8.43 12.68 -0.10
CA LYS A 49 -9.64 12.79 0.75
C LYS A 49 -9.55 11.88 1.99
N MET A 50 -8.93 10.71 1.86
CA MET A 50 -8.72 9.80 2.99
C MET A 50 -7.70 10.37 3.98
N ILE A 51 -6.59 10.92 3.48
CA ILE A 51 -5.55 11.58 4.28
C ILE A 51 -6.17 12.74 5.07
N GLU A 52 -6.96 13.60 4.43
CA GLU A 52 -7.64 14.72 5.12
C GLU A 52 -8.51 14.26 6.30
N ARG A 53 -9.12 13.07 6.24
CA ARG A 53 -9.96 12.52 7.33
C ARG A 53 -9.17 11.98 8.52
N ILE A 54 -7.92 11.58 8.31
CA ILE A 54 -7.06 10.96 9.33
C ILE A 54 -5.92 11.86 9.81
N GLN A 55 -5.62 12.92 9.06
CA GLN A 55 -4.57 13.87 9.41
C GLN A 55 -4.86 14.52 10.78
N GLY A 56 -3.83 14.59 11.63
CA GLY A 56 -3.93 15.16 12.97
C GLY A 56 -4.47 14.22 14.05
N ARG A 57 -4.82 12.97 13.71
CA ARG A 57 -5.07 11.91 14.71
C ARG A 57 -3.76 11.51 15.40
N ASN A 58 -3.88 10.94 16.60
CA ASN A 58 -2.73 10.73 17.50
C ASN A 58 -2.43 9.27 17.84
N LEU A 59 -3.39 8.35 17.72
CA LEU A 59 -3.27 6.97 18.16
C LEU A 59 -3.86 6.04 17.12
N VAL A 60 -3.16 4.95 16.84
CA VAL A 60 -3.66 3.80 16.09
C VAL A 60 -3.76 2.63 17.07
N SER A 61 -4.87 1.92 17.04
CA SER A 61 -5.10 0.71 17.82
C SER A 61 -5.61 -0.40 16.91
N LEU A 62 -4.88 -1.51 16.87
CA LEU A 62 -5.17 -2.71 16.11
C LEU A 62 -5.56 -3.80 17.10
N ASN A 63 -6.79 -4.32 16.97
CA ASN A 63 -7.33 -5.32 17.88
C ASN A 63 -7.94 -6.45 17.06
N GLY A 64 -7.56 -7.70 17.34
CA GLY A 64 -8.07 -8.89 16.66
C GLY A 64 -7.55 -10.18 17.30
N PRO A 65 -7.92 -11.35 16.77
CA PRO A 65 -7.55 -12.65 17.35
C PRO A 65 -6.03 -12.87 17.46
N ASN A 66 -5.25 -12.23 16.60
CA ASN A 66 -3.79 -12.36 16.54
C ASN A 66 -3.09 -10.98 16.57
N VAL A 67 -3.73 -9.96 17.13
CA VAL A 67 -3.10 -8.64 17.28
C VAL A 67 -3.76 -7.86 18.41
N ASP A 68 -2.95 -7.28 19.28
CA ASP A 68 -3.33 -6.23 20.20
C ASP A 68 -2.17 -5.26 20.25
N LEU A 69 -2.22 -4.24 19.39
CA LEU A 69 -1.12 -3.32 19.14
C LEU A 69 -1.63 -1.88 19.16
N SER A 70 -0.92 -1.02 19.87
CA SER A 70 -1.14 0.42 19.87
C SER A 70 0.14 1.17 19.54
N LEU A 71 0.01 2.26 18.79
CA LEU A 71 1.13 3.15 18.46
C LEU A 71 0.65 4.58 18.28
N SER A 72 1.48 5.55 18.64
CA SER A 72 1.20 6.97 18.45
C SER A 72 1.59 7.41 17.05
N ILE A 73 0.77 8.27 16.46
CA ILE A 73 1.00 8.98 15.19
C ILE A 73 0.93 10.50 15.40
N LYS A 74 1.02 10.96 16.66
CA LYS A 74 0.94 12.38 17.01
C LYS A 74 1.97 13.21 16.22
N GLY A 75 1.49 14.22 15.51
CA GLY A 75 2.32 15.14 14.73
C GLY A 75 2.89 14.54 13.43
N ARG A 76 2.51 13.33 13.06
CA ARG A 76 2.97 12.69 11.82
C ARG A 76 2.15 13.13 10.62
N LYS A 77 2.76 13.03 9.43
CA LYS A 77 2.12 13.31 8.15
C LYS A 77 1.88 11.99 7.43
N PHE A 78 0.71 11.87 6.82
CA PHE A 78 0.41 10.75 5.94
C PHE A 78 0.84 11.09 4.51
N ASN A 79 1.39 10.10 3.83
CA ASN A 79 1.81 10.20 2.45
C ASN A 79 0.89 9.38 1.56
N ASN A 80 0.70 9.89 0.34
CA ASN A 80 -0.05 9.28 -0.73
C ASN A 80 0.88 8.37 -1.55
N SER A 81 0.39 7.19 -1.91
CA SER A 81 1.11 6.25 -2.78
C SER A 81 0.23 5.88 -3.97
N CYS A 82 0.44 6.61 -5.07
CA CYS A 82 -0.30 6.53 -6.33
C CYS A 82 0.61 6.16 -7.52
N GLY A 83 1.54 5.24 -7.34
CA GLY A 83 2.37 4.70 -8.41
C GLY A 83 3.60 5.53 -8.75
N ARG A 84 4.08 6.37 -7.82
CA ARG A 84 5.26 7.26 -8.02
C ARG A 84 6.57 6.65 -7.56
N HIS A 85 6.55 5.94 -6.44
CA HIS A 85 7.75 5.38 -5.80
C HIS A 85 7.82 3.85 -5.89
N ASN A 86 6.68 3.20 -5.97
CA ASN A 86 6.47 1.76 -6.10
C ASN A 86 5.35 1.49 -7.12
N MET A 87 5.39 0.32 -7.76
CA MET A 87 4.32 -0.27 -8.57
C MET A 87 4.37 -1.80 -8.40
N PRO A 88 3.26 -2.49 -8.06
CA PRO A 88 1.96 -1.95 -7.69
C PRO A 88 2.04 -1.09 -6.42
N ASP A 89 1.01 -0.28 -6.21
CA ASP A 89 0.92 0.70 -5.13
C ASP A 89 -0.52 0.81 -4.62
N GLY A 90 -0.82 1.76 -3.73
CA GLY A 90 -2.18 2.04 -3.27
C GLY A 90 -2.34 2.20 -1.76
N GLU A 91 -1.25 2.14 -1.00
CA GLU A 91 -1.25 2.39 0.44
C GLU A 91 -1.33 3.89 0.78
N ILE A 92 -1.79 4.19 2.00
CA ILE A 92 -1.57 5.47 2.66
C ILE A 92 -0.72 5.16 3.88
N TYR A 93 0.44 5.81 3.99
CA TYR A 93 1.44 5.44 4.99
C TYR A 93 1.95 6.61 5.82
N THR A 94 2.37 6.31 7.05
CA THR A 94 3.06 7.22 7.98
C THR A 94 3.98 6.40 8.88
N GLY A 95 4.93 7.05 9.54
CA GLY A 95 5.71 6.42 10.62
C GLY A 95 5.02 6.58 11.99
N PRO A 96 5.24 5.64 12.93
CA PRO A 96 4.85 5.80 14.34
C PRO A 96 5.76 6.81 15.05
N VAL A 97 5.38 7.24 16.26
CA VAL A 97 6.35 7.77 17.25
C VAL A 97 7.18 6.59 17.75
N GLU A 98 8.50 6.70 17.64
CA GLU A 98 9.46 5.59 17.69
C GLU A 98 9.28 4.74 18.96
N GLU A 99 9.18 5.39 20.11
CA GLU A 99 9.09 4.73 21.43
C GLU A 99 7.65 4.50 21.91
N SER A 100 6.64 4.68 21.05
CA SER A 100 5.23 4.63 21.45
C SER A 100 4.53 3.29 21.23
N VAL A 101 5.22 2.35 20.58
CA VAL A 101 4.64 1.06 20.22
C VAL A 101 4.49 0.20 21.46
N ASN A 102 3.30 -0.34 21.67
CA ASN A 102 3.00 -1.25 22.77
C ASN A 102 2.01 -2.32 22.32
N GLY A 103 2.32 -3.59 22.60
CA GLY A 103 1.45 -4.72 22.27
C GLY A 103 2.17 -5.84 21.52
N TRP A 104 1.40 -6.62 20.76
CA TRP A 104 1.85 -7.80 20.02
C TRP A 104 1.06 -8.01 18.73
N VAL A 105 1.69 -8.71 17.78
CA VAL A 105 1.16 -9.15 16.48
C VAL A 105 1.82 -10.48 16.09
#